data_AF-A0A7L3GR13-F1
#
_entry.id   AF-A0A7L3GR13-F1
#
_cell.length_a   1.000
_cell.length_b   1.000
_cell.length_c   1.000
_cell.angle_alpha   90.00
_cell.angle_beta   90.00
_cell.angle_gamma   90.00
#
_symmetry.space_group_name_H-M   'P 1'
#
loop_
_entity.id
_entity.type
_entity.pdbx_description
1 polymer ?
#
loop_
_entity_poly.entity_id
_entity_poly.type
_entity_poly.pdbx_seq_one_letter_code
_entity_poly.pdbx_strand_id
1 'polypeptide(L)'
;MEFTVIDYSIFVLLLVLSSAIGLFYALSGDRQRTVQEFLLANRNMGFLPVALSLLATFQSAVAILGVPAEIYHFGTEYWFLGCSYFLGLLIPAHIFIPIFYRLRITSTYEYLELRFNKTVRVFGTIAFIFQMGGLKAVIWTDVFQTLVMFAGQLAVIVVGAQRVGGMARVWRLAEREGKIAGIE
;
A
#
# COMPACT_ATOMS: atom_id res chain seq x y z
N MET A 1 26.57 -9.03 -9.47
CA MET A 1 26.14 -8.06 -8.44
C MET A 1 26.27 -8.78 -7.12
N GLU A 2 27.39 -8.61 -6.42
CA GLU A 2 27.54 -9.17 -5.07
C GLU A 2 26.95 -8.17 -4.08
N PHE A 3 26.11 -8.65 -3.16
CA PHE A 3 25.57 -7.83 -2.09
C PHE A 3 26.71 -7.33 -1.21
N THR A 4 26.85 -6.02 -1.10
CA THR A 4 27.92 -5.42 -0.29
C THR A 4 27.54 -5.55 1.18
N VAL A 5 28.53 -5.55 2.08
CA VAL A 5 28.31 -5.56 3.55
C VAL A 5 27.30 -4.49 3.99
N ILE A 6 27.28 -3.36 3.28
CA ILE A 6 26.34 -2.25 3.50
C ILE A 6 24.89 -2.68 3.23
N ASP A 7 24.62 -3.43 2.16
CA ASP A 7 23.26 -3.87 1.81
C ASP A 7 22.69 -4.83 2.86
N TYR A 8 23.52 -5.78 3.32
CA TYR A 8 23.16 -6.67 4.42
C TYR A 8 22.90 -5.91 5.72
N SER A 9 23.71 -4.89 6.03
CA SER A 9 23.52 -4.08 7.23
C SER A 9 22.19 -3.31 7.21
N ILE A 10 21.81 -2.76 6.05
CA ILE A 10 20.53 -2.05 5.87
C ILE A 10 19.37 -3.02 5.99
N PHE A 11 19.47 -4.21 5.40
CA PHE A 11 18.43 -5.24 5.47
C PHE A 11 18.18 -5.73 6.91
N VAL A 12 19.25 -6.03 7.65
CA VAL A 12 19.16 -6.45 9.05
C VAL A 12 18.60 -5.32 9.91
N LEU A 13 19.07 -4.08 9.72
CA LEU A 13 18.57 -2.92 10.48
C LEU A 13 17.08 -2.68 10.24
N LEU A 14 16.61 -2.82 9.00
CA LEU A 14 15.20 -2.70 8.64
C LEU A 14 14.34 -3.78 9.31
N LEU A 15 14.80 -5.04 9.30
CA LEU A 15 14.11 -6.15 9.97
C LEU A 15 14.04 -5.95 11.49
N VAL A 16 15.14 -5.51 12.10
CA VAL A 16 15.22 -5.25 13.54
C VAL A 16 14.30 -4.09 13.93
N LEU A 17 14.28 -2.99 13.17
CA LEU A 17 13.36 -1.87 13.41
C LEU A 17 11.90 -2.28 13.28
N SER A 18 11.55 -3.02 12.22
CA SER A 18 10.17 -3.49 11.99
C SER A 18 9.71 -4.44 13.12
N SER A 19 10.55 -5.42 13.49
CA SER A 19 10.27 -6.30 14.62
C SER A 19 10.21 -5.54 15.95
N ALA A 20 11.11 -4.57 16.18
CA ALA A 20 11.14 -3.81 17.42
C ALA A 20 9.87 -2.95 17.60
N ILE A 21 9.37 -2.31 16.55
CA ILE A 21 8.11 -1.56 16.59
C ILE A 21 6.94 -2.51 16.90
N GLY A 22 6.89 -3.67 16.24
CA GLY A 22 5.88 -4.70 16.51
C GLY A 22 5.93 -5.22 17.94
N LEU A 23 7.13 -5.54 18.45
CA LEU A 23 7.34 -6.05 19.81
C LEU A 23 7.08 -4.98 20.87
N PHE A 24 7.47 -3.73 20.64
CA PHE A 24 7.23 -2.61 21.53
C PHE A 24 5.72 -2.37 21.74
N TYR A 25 4.94 -2.42 20.66
CA TYR A 25 3.48 -2.32 20.73
C TYR A 25 2.79 -3.58 21.28
N ALA A 26 3.41 -4.76 21.12
CA ALA A 26 2.92 -6.00 21.72
C ALA A 26 3.17 -6.05 23.24
N LEU A 27 4.31 -5.55 23.71
CA LEU A 27 4.72 -5.62 25.12
C LEU A 27 4.28 -4.41 25.96
N SER A 28 4.19 -3.21 25.38
CA SER A 28 3.75 -1.99 26.09
C SER A 28 2.22 -1.81 26.11
N GLY A 29 1.47 -2.76 25.56
CA GLY A 29 0.04 -2.65 25.32
C GLY A 29 -0.85 -3.22 26.42
N ASP A 30 -1.01 -2.55 27.56
CA ASP A 30 -2.12 -2.84 28.51
C ASP A 30 -3.50 -2.44 27.91
N ARG A 31 -3.50 -1.81 26.72
CA ARG A 31 -4.63 -1.34 25.88
C ARG A 31 -5.11 -2.36 24.82
N GLN A 32 -5.01 -3.66 25.09
CA GLN A 32 -5.45 -4.71 24.16
C GLN A 32 -6.47 -5.68 24.76
N ARG A 33 -7.23 -5.26 25.77
CA ARG A 33 -8.13 -6.19 26.48
C ARG A 33 -9.47 -6.44 25.78
N THR A 34 -9.87 -5.60 24.83
CA THR A 34 -11.17 -5.74 24.13
C THR A 34 -11.02 -5.86 22.62
N VAL A 35 -11.81 -6.76 22.03
CA VAL A 35 -11.88 -7.03 20.58
C VAL A 35 -12.14 -5.75 19.78
N GLN A 36 -12.89 -4.79 20.32
CA GLN A 36 -13.13 -3.48 19.67
C GLN A 36 -11.87 -2.59 19.66
N GLU A 37 -11.06 -2.57 20.71
CA GLU A 37 -9.80 -1.81 20.76
C GLU A 37 -8.70 -2.47 19.90
N PHE A 38 -8.83 -3.77 19.65
CA PHE A 38 -7.96 -4.52 18.74
C PHE A 38 -8.36 -4.36 17.27
N LEU A 39 -9.65 -4.57 16.94
CA LEU A 39 -10.14 -4.58 15.55
C LEU A 39 -10.49 -3.19 15.01
N LEU A 40 -10.99 -2.28 15.85
CA LEU A 40 -11.49 -0.97 15.40
C LEU A 40 -10.57 0.18 15.79
N ALA A 41 -9.50 -0.10 16.55
CA ALA A 41 -8.59 0.92 17.11
C ALA A 41 -9.37 2.13 17.68
N ASN A 42 -10.45 1.83 18.42
CA ASN A 42 -11.36 2.79 19.04
C ASN A 42 -11.96 3.85 18.09
N ARG A 43 -11.94 3.64 16.76
CA ARG A 43 -12.35 4.62 15.72
C ARG A 43 -11.72 6.01 15.87
N ASN A 44 -10.65 6.13 16.66
CA ASN A 44 -9.96 7.38 16.97
C ASN A 44 -8.60 7.46 16.25
N MET A 45 -8.39 6.61 15.23
CA MET A 45 -7.23 6.72 14.37
C MET A 45 -7.36 7.97 13.51
N GLY A 46 -6.35 8.84 13.58
CA GLY A 46 -6.29 10.01 12.70
C GLY A 46 -6.39 9.61 11.23
N PHE A 47 -6.93 10.50 10.40
CA PHE A 47 -7.10 10.23 8.97
C PHE A 47 -5.78 9.87 8.26
N LEU A 48 -4.66 10.40 8.76
CA LEU A 48 -3.36 10.31 8.13
C LEU A 48 -2.74 8.90 8.22
N PRO A 49 -2.66 8.25 9.40
CA PRO A 49 -2.31 6.83 9.49
C PRO A 49 -3.20 5.90 8.66
N VAL A 50 -4.51 6.18 8.60
CA VAL A 50 -5.46 5.38 7.82
C VAL A 50 -5.20 5.53 6.32
N ALA A 51 -5.01 6.76 5.85
CA ALA A 51 -4.68 7.02 4.45
C ALA A 51 -3.33 6.39 4.05
N LEU A 52 -2.32 6.48 4.92
CA LEU A 52 -1.01 5.87 4.68
C LEU A 52 -1.07 4.34 4.62
N SER A 53 -1.83 3.70 5.51
CA SER A 53 -2.03 2.23 5.46
C SER A 53 -2.87 1.80 4.25
N LEU A 54 -3.84 2.59 3.81
CA LEU A 54 -4.54 2.31 2.55
C LEU A 54 -3.59 2.40 1.36
N LEU A 55 -2.78 3.46 1.28
CA LEU A 55 -1.76 3.62 0.23
C LEU A 55 -0.74 2.47 0.26
N ALA A 56 -0.38 2.01 1.45
CA ALA A 56 0.49 0.85 1.66
C ALA A 56 -0.07 -0.43 1.04
N THR A 57 -1.35 -0.70 1.30
CA THR A 57 -2.04 -1.90 0.80
C THR A 57 -2.17 -1.89 -0.72
N PHE A 58 -2.25 -0.70 -1.34
CA PHE A 58 -2.25 -0.57 -2.80
C PHE A 58 -0.88 -0.82 -3.45
N GLN A 59 0.21 -0.74 -2.68
CA GLN A 59 1.56 -0.85 -3.21
C GLN A 59 2.03 -2.32 -3.26
N SER A 60 1.72 -2.98 -4.38
CA SER A 60 2.21 -4.34 -4.67
C SER A 60 3.59 -4.32 -5.35
N ALA A 61 4.33 -5.44 -5.29
CA ALA A 61 5.57 -5.64 -6.06
C ALA A 61 5.35 -5.41 -7.58
N VAL A 62 4.12 -5.63 -8.06
CA VAL A 62 3.69 -5.31 -9.43
C VAL A 62 3.82 -3.82 -9.72
N ALA A 63 3.53 -2.93 -8.77
CA ALA A 63 3.63 -1.49 -8.98
C ALA A 63 5.07 -1.01 -9.14
N ILE A 64 6.02 -1.61 -8.41
CA ILE A 64 7.42 -1.17 -8.39
C ILE A 64 8.23 -1.72 -9.57
N LEU A 65 8.02 -2.98 -9.94
CA LEU A 65 8.75 -3.61 -11.03
C LEU A 65 7.96 -3.66 -12.33
N GLY A 66 6.64 -3.85 -12.25
CA GLY A 66 5.77 -3.96 -13.41
C GLY A 66 5.57 -2.63 -14.12
N VAL A 67 5.28 -1.54 -13.39
CA VAL A 67 4.99 -0.23 -14.01
C VAL A 67 6.17 0.33 -14.81
N PRO A 68 7.41 0.35 -14.30
CA PRO A 68 8.54 0.82 -15.11
C PRO A 68 8.84 -0.10 -16.30
N ALA A 69 8.64 -1.41 -16.16
CA ALA A 69 8.80 -2.36 -17.27
C ALA A 69 7.74 -2.15 -18.35
N GLU A 70 6.48 -1.92 -17.96
CA GLU A 70 5.37 -1.65 -18.85
C GLU A 70 5.57 -0.31 -19.58
N ILE A 71 5.99 0.73 -18.87
CA ILE A 71 6.37 2.02 -19.48
C ILE A 71 7.58 1.86 -20.41
N TYR A 72 8.51 0.97 -20.09
CA TYR A 72 9.65 0.71 -20.96
C TYR A 72 9.27 0.02 -22.27
N HIS A 73 8.26 -0.86 -22.26
CA HIS A 73 7.82 -1.62 -23.43
C HIS A 73 6.73 -0.92 -24.24
N PHE A 74 5.77 -0.26 -23.58
CA PHE A 74 4.54 0.26 -24.17
C PHE A 74 4.45 1.81 -24.12
N GLY A 75 5.38 2.48 -23.44
CA GLY A 75 5.45 3.95 -23.38
C GLY A 75 4.58 4.57 -22.28
N THR A 76 4.28 5.86 -22.40
CA THR A 76 3.56 6.62 -21.35
C THR A 76 2.05 6.35 -21.29
N GLU A 77 1.50 5.44 -22.10
CA GLU A 77 0.06 5.12 -22.13
C GLU A 77 -0.47 4.57 -20.78
N TYR A 78 0.41 3.99 -19.96
CA TYR A 78 0.09 3.55 -18.61
C TYR A 78 -0.49 4.67 -17.71
N TRP A 79 -0.19 5.95 -18.01
CA TRP A 79 -0.74 7.09 -17.27
C TRP A 79 -2.27 7.17 -17.28
N PHE A 80 -2.93 6.69 -18.35
CA PHE A 80 -4.39 6.66 -18.43
C PHE A 80 -5.01 5.73 -17.37
N LEU A 81 -4.32 4.64 -17.01
CA LEU A 81 -4.76 3.73 -15.96
C LEU A 81 -4.77 4.44 -14.59
N GLY A 82 -3.77 5.27 -14.31
CA GLY A 82 -3.70 6.07 -13.08
C GLY A 82 -4.88 7.03 -12.93
N CYS A 83 -5.23 7.74 -14.02
CA CYS A 83 -6.42 8.61 -14.05
C CYS A 83 -7.73 7.83 -13.83
N SER A 84 -7.86 6.64 -14.43
CA SER A 84 -9.00 5.76 -14.22
C SER A 84 -9.12 5.28 -12.77
N TYR A 85 -8.01 4.92 -12.13
CA TYR A 85 -7.98 4.53 -10.71
C TYR A 85 -8.45 5.67 -9.79
N PHE A 86 -8.08 6.92 -10.07
CA PHE A 86 -8.52 8.07 -9.29
C PHE A 86 -10.05 8.26 -9.36
N LEU A 87 -10.63 8.14 -10.56
CA LEU A 87 -12.08 8.18 -10.74
C LEU A 87 -12.77 6.96 -10.11
N GLY A 88 -12.14 5.78 -10.21
CA GLY A 88 -12.63 4.54 -9.61
C GLY A 88 -12.71 4.59 -8.08
N LEU A 89 -11.89 5.40 -7.42
CA LEU A 89 -11.93 5.61 -5.96
C LEU A 89 -13.11 6.49 -5.51
N LEU A 90 -13.69 7.33 -6.38
CA LEU A 90 -14.84 8.18 -6.03
C LEU A 90 -16.10 7.35 -5.77
N ILE A 91 -16.30 6.26 -6.53
CA ILE A 91 -17.45 5.37 -6.39
C ILE A 91 -17.51 4.72 -4.99
N PRO A 92 -16.47 4.01 -4.50
CA PRO A 92 -16.44 3.47 -3.15
C PRO A 92 -16.50 4.56 -2.09
N ALA A 93 -15.86 5.72 -2.31
CA ALA A 93 -15.89 6.83 -1.37
C ALA A 93 -17.31 7.39 -1.15
N HIS A 94 -18.11 7.54 -2.21
CA HIS A 94 -19.45 8.13 -2.12
C HIS A 94 -20.58 7.14 -1.93
N ILE A 95 -20.42 5.88 -2.34
CA ILE A 95 -21.50 4.87 -2.26
C ILE A 95 -21.25 3.91 -1.11
N PHE A 96 -20.07 3.29 -1.05
CA PHE A 96 -19.81 2.20 -0.12
C PHE A 96 -19.52 2.70 1.31
N ILE A 97 -18.74 3.78 1.46
CA ILE A 97 -18.48 4.37 2.79
C ILE A 97 -19.77 4.75 3.52
N PRO A 98 -20.72 5.52 2.95
CA PRO A 98 -21.93 5.89 3.70
C PRO A 98 -22.83 4.70 4.01
N ILE A 99 -22.86 3.68 3.16
CA ILE A 99 -23.61 2.44 3.43
C ILE A 99 -22.99 1.73 4.64
N PHE A 100 -21.68 1.44 4.63
CA PHE A 100 -21.02 0.76 5.73
C PHE A 100 -21.05 1.55 7.04
N TYR A 101 -20.96 2.88 6.96
CA TYR A 101 -21.04 3.74 8.14
C TYR A 101 -22.44 3.74 8.78
N ARG A 102 -23.51 3.73 7.97
CA ARG A 102 -24.91 3.65 8.45
C ARG A 102 -25.24 2.31 9.10
N LEU A 103 -24.72 1.22 8.54
CA LEU A 103 -24.98 -0.14 9.02
C LEU A 103 -24.19 -0.50 10.30
N ARG A 104 -23.24 0.35 10.74
CA ARG A 104 -22.37 0.14 11.93
C ARG A 104 -21.67 -1.23 11.96
N ILE A 105 -21.54 -1.89 10.81
CA ILE A 105 -20.87 -3.19 10.71
C ILE A 105 -19.38 -3.05 11.00
N THR A 106 -18.82 -4.06 11.63
CA THR A 106 -17.40 -4.06 12.04
C THR A 106 -16.50 -4.78 11.02
N SER A 107 -17.12 -5.48 10.07
CA SER A 107 -16.44 -6.23 9.01
C SER A 107 -17.26 -6.17 7.72
N THR A 108 -16.59 -6.02 6.58
CA THR A 108 -17.24 -6.06 5.24
C THR A 108 -17.99 -7.38 5.02
N TYR A 109 -17.57 -8.47 5.64
CA TYR A 109 -18.23 -9.78 5.54
C TYR A 109 -19.57 -9.86 6.30
N GLU A 110 -19.80 -8.97 7.27
CA GLU A 110 -21.09 -8.86 7.96
C GLU A 110 -22.18 -8.36 7.00
N TYR A 111 -21.81 -7.53 6.01
CA TYR A 111 -22.71 -7.15 4.93
C TYR A 111 -23.12 -8.35 4.06
N LEU A 112 -22.20 -9.29 3.81
CA LEU A 112 -22.53 -10.52 3.05
C LEU A 112 -23.51 -11.42 3.79
N GLU A 113 -23.46 -11.45 5.13
CA GLU A 113 -24.46 -12.16 5.94
C GLU A 113 -25.83 -11.50 5.83
N LEU A 114 -25.90 -10.17 5.94
CA LEU A 114 -27.16 -9.43 5.82
C LEU A 114 -27.80 -9.57 4.43
N ARG A 115 -26.99 -9.69 3.37
CA ARG A 115 -27.48 -9.74 1.99
C ARG A 115 -27.78 -11.16 1.50
N PHE A 116 -26.98 -12.14 1.91
CA PHE A 116 -27.02 -13.51 1.39
C PHE A 116 -27.32 -14.52 2.49
N ASN A 117 -26.32 -14.96 3.26
CA ASN A 117 -26.43 -15.99 4.31
C ASN A 117 -25.12 -16.10 5.13
N LYS A 118 -25.21 -16.68 6.33
CA LYS A 118 -24.05 -16.96 7.21
C LYS A 118 -22.93 -17.77 6.55
N THR A 119 -23.26 -18.72 5.66
CA THR A 119 -22.27 -19.56 4.97
C THR A 119 -21.29 -18.72 4.14
N VAL A 120 -21.79 -17.70 3.44
CA VAL A 120 -20.96 -16.80 2.61
C VAL A 120 -20.04 -15.94 3.49
N ARG A 121 -20.52 -15.49 4.65
CA ARG A 121 -19.69 -14.78 5.63
C ARG A 121 -18.53 -15.65 6.11
N VAL A 122 -18.80 -16.91 6.47
CA VAL A 122 -17.77 -17.82 6.99
C VAL A 122 -16.72 -18.12 5.93
N PHE A 123 -17.11 -18.44 4.70
CA PHE A 123 -16.16 -18.62 3.60
C PHE A 123 -15.31 -17.38 3.33
N GLY A 124 -15.94 -16.20 3.26
CA GLY A 124 -15.23 -14.93 3.05
C GLY A 124 -14.26 -14.60 4.19
N THR A 125 -14.67 -14.86 5.44
CA THR A 125 -13.84 -14.62 6.62
C THR A 125 -12.65 -15.59 6.66
N ILE A 126 -12.84 -16.87 6.32
CA ILE A 126 -11.75 -17.85 6.27
C ILE A 126 -10.75 -17.47 5.18
N ALA A 127 -11.20 -17.18 3.96
CA ALA A 127 -10.35 -16.75 2.87
C ALA A 127 -9.52 -15.50 3.24
N PHE A 128 -10.15 -14.55 3.94
CA PHE A 128 -9.48 -13.36 4.45
C PHE A 128 -8.47 -13.66 5.55
N ILE A 129 -8.80 -14.50 6.53
CA ILE A 129 -7.87 -14.88 7.61
C ILE A 129 -6.64 -15.59 7.03
N PHE A 130 -6.81 -16.44 6.02
CA PHE A 130 -5.70 -17.04 5.29
C PHE A 130 -4.84 -15.98 4.58
N GLN A 131 -5.45 -14.91 4.08
CA GLN A 131 -4.74 -13.84 3.38
C GLN A 131 -4.11 -12.79 4.32
N MET A 132 -4.70 -12.56 5.49
CA MET A 132 -4.39 -11.46 6.40
C MET A 132 -4.12 -12.00 7.81
N GLY A 133 -2.93 -12.56 8.00
CA GLY A 133 -2.44 -12.96 9.32
C GLY A 133 -2.19 -11.75 10.23
N GLY A 134 -3.24 -11.24 10.91
CA GLY A 134 -3.13 -10.36 12.09
C GLY A 134 -3.14 -8.84 11.83
N LEU A 135 -4.34 -8.22 11.81
CA LEU A 135 -4.55 -6.81 11.42
C LEU A 135 -3.75 -5.74 12.18
N LYS A 136 -3.57 -5.86 13.51
CA LYS A 136 -3.09 -4.72 14.32
C LYS A 136 -1.58 -4.50 14.28
N ALA A 137 -0.81 -5.59 14.20
CA ALA A 137 0.64 -5.49 13.97
C ALA A 137 0.94 -5.06 12.53
N VAL A 138 0.13 -5.56 11.58
CA VAL A 138 0.27 -5.27 10.16
C VAL A 138 0.15 -3.78 9.88
N ILE A 139 -0.85 -3.06 10.41
CA ILE A 139 -1.04 -1.62 10.10
C ILE A 139 0.20 -0.77 10.42
N TRP A 140 0.86 -1.00 11.55
CA TRP A 140 2.06 -0.23 11.92
C TRP A 140 3.28 -0.60 11.08
N THR A 141 3.45 -1.88 10.79
CA THR A 141 4.51 -2.31 9.87
C THR A 141 4.27 -1.83 8.45
N ASP A 142 3.01 -1.73 8.03
CA ASP A 142 2.56 -1.34 6.69
C ASP A 142 2.75 0.17 6.45
N VAL A 143 2.48 1.01 7.45
CA VAL A 143 2.78 2.45 7.42
C VAL A 143 4.29 2.69 7.31
N PHE A 144 5.09 1.99 8.12
CA PHE A 144 6.55 2.10 8.06
C PHE A 144 7.10 1.62 6.71
N GLN A 145 6.64 0.46 6.24
CA GLN A 145 7.00 -0.11 4.96
C GLN A 145 6.73 0.86 3.80
N THR A 146 5.56 1.50 3.80
CA THR A 146 5.18 2.48 2.77
C THR A 146 6.12 3.66 2.72
N LEU A 147 6.46 4.22 3.88
CA LEU A 147 7.38 5.35 3.96
C LEU A 147 8.76 4.98 3.41
N VAL A 148 9.27 3.79 3.77
CA VAL A 148 10.54 3.28 3.25
C VAL A 148 10.48 3.06 1.73
N MET A 149 9.38 2.51 1.22
CA MET A 149 9.20 2.25 -0.22
C MET A 149 9.12 3.54 -1.05
N PHE A 150 8.37 4.55 -0.60
CA PHE A 150 8.31 5.84 -1.29
C PHE A 150 9.66 6.57 -1.27
N ALA A 151 10.37 6.54 -0.14
CA ALA A 151 11.71 7.10 -0.04
C ALA A 151 12.70 6.41 -0.99
N GLY A 152 12.65 5.07 -1.06
CA GLY A 152 13.46 4.28 -1.98
C GLY A 152 13.17 4.59 -3.45
N GLN A 153 11.89 4.70 -3.82
CA GLN A 153 11.49 5.02 -5.18
C GLN A 153 11.93 6.43 -5.61
N LEU A 154 11.80 7.42 -4.72
CA LEU A 154 12.28 8.78 -4.96
C LEU A 154 13.81 8.81 -5.10
N ALA A 155 14.54 8.07 -4.26
CA ALA A 155 15.98 7.95 -4.36
C ALA A 155 16.42 7.33 -5.69
N VAL A 156 15.76 6.25 -6.15
CA VAL A 156 16.04 5.63 -7.45
C VAL A 156 15.81 6.62 -8.59
N ILE A 157 14.73 7.40 -8.56
CA ILE A 157 14.43 8.42 -9.58
C ILE A 157 15.51 9.51 -9.59
N VAL A 158 15.90 10.02 -8.42
CA VAL A 158 16.89 11.10 -8.30
C VAL A 158 18.27 10.63 -8.74
N VAL A 159 18.75 9.48 -8.23
CA VAL A 159 20.06 8.92 -8.60
C VAL A 159 20.08 8.50 -10.07
N GLY A 160 18.97 7.93 -10.58
CA GLY A 160 18.81 7.60 -11.99
C GLY A 160 18.91 8.84 -12.88
N ALA A 161 18.20 9.91 -12.52
CA ALA A 161 18.26 11.18 -13.24
C ALA A 161 19.67 11.81 -13.18
N GLN A 162 20.36 11.73 -12.05
CA GLN A 162 21.74 12.22 -11.91
C GLN A 162 22.72 11.43 -12.77
N ARG A 163 22.60 10.09 -12.83
CA ARG A 163 23.47 9.23 -13.66
C ARG A 163 23.31 9.49 -15.16
N VAL A 164 22.11 9.86 -15.60
CA VAL A 164 21.82 10.20 -17.01
C VAL A 164 22.25 11.64 -17.35
N GLY A 165 22.71 12.44 -16.39
CA GLY A 165 23.15 13.83 -16.62
C GLY A 165 22.03 14.87 -16.51
N GLY A 166 20.99 14.57 -15.73
CA GLY A 166 19.89 15.47 -15.37
C GLY A 166 18.54 15.07 -15.97
N MET A 167 17.45 15.47 -15.29
CA MET A 167 16.08 15.16 -15.71
C MET A 167 15.74 15.69 -17.12
N ALA A 168 16.35 16.81 -17.53
CA ALA A 168 16.18 17.39 -18.87
C ALA A 168 16.79 16.53 -19.99
N ARG A 169 17.76 15.67 -19.68
CA ARG A 169 18.31 14.70 -20.64
C ARG A 169 17.49 13.42 -20.65
N VAL A 170 16.94 13.01 -19.50
CA VAL A 170 15.98 11.91 -19.40
C VAL A 170 14.74 12.19 -20.26
N TRP A 171 14.17 13.40 -20.16
CA TRP A 171 13.00 13.80 -20.95
C TRP A 171 13.29 13.77 -22.46
N ARG A 172 14.42 14.36 -22.89
CA ARG A 172 14.84 14.35 -24.31
C ARG A 172 15.15 12.96 -24.84
N LEU A 173 15.64 12.05 -24.00
CA LEU A 173 15.88 10.65 -24.38
C LEU A 173 14.55 9.91 -24.55
N ALA A 174 13.60 10.10 -23.63
CA ALA A 174 12.27 9.55 -23.74
C ALA A 174 11.54 10.04 -25.00
N GLU A 175 11.73 11.30 -25.37
CA GLU A 175 11.16 11.93 -26.57
C GLU A 175 11.76 11.34 -27.85
N ARG A 176 13.08 11.15 -27.87
CA ARG A 176 13.79 10.50 -28.98
C ARG A 176 13.43 9.02 -29.16
N GLU A 177 13.14 8.31 -28.08
CA GLU A 177 12.67 6.92 -28.14
C GLU A 177 11.17 6.79 -28.42
N GLY A 178 10.46 7.90 -28.65
CA GLY A 178 9.02 7.90 -28.95
C GLY A 178 8.16 7.46 -27.77
N LYS A 179 8.70 7.38 -26.55
CA LYS A 179 7.98 6.89 -25.38
C LYS A 179 6.97 7.89 -24.82
N ILE A 180 7.05 9.15 -25.26
CA ILE A 180 6.15 10.26 -24.88
C ILE A 180 5.05 10.52 -25.93
N ALA A 181 5.01 9.75 -27.02
CA ALA A 181 4.09 9.98 -28.14
C ALA A 181 2.60 9.77 -27.78
N GLY A 182 2.29 9.22 -26.60
CA GLY A 182 0.91 9.06 -26.11
C GLY A 182 0.35 10.28 -25.37
N ILE A 183 1.10 11.38 -25.25
CA ILE A 183 0.69 12.62 -24.57
C ILE A 183 0.56 13.81 -25.54
N GLU A 184 0.81 13.60 -26.84
CA GLU A 184 0.53 14.58 -27.92
C GLU A 184 -0.82 14.34 -28.59
#